data_AF-A0A9E5BMT1-F1
#
_entry.id   AF-A0A9E5BMT1-F1
#
_cell.length_a   1.000
_cell.length_b   1.000
_cell.length_c   1.000
_cell.angle_alpha   90.00
_cell.angle_beta   90.00
_cell.angle_gamma   90.00
#
_symmetry.space_group_name_H-M   'P 1'
#
loop_
_entity.id
_entity.type
_entity.pdbx_description
1 polymer ?
#
loop_
_entity_poly.entity_id
_entity_poly.type
_entity_poly.pdbx_seq_one_letter_code
_entity_poly.pdbx_strand_id
1 'polypeptide(L)' 'LLRPIYKKTAAYGHFGREEPEFTWERKDKVATLKGAAGL' A
#
# COMPACT_ATOMS: atom_id res chain seq x y z
N LEU A 1 -10.22 3.18 -4.97
CA LEU A 1 -10.14 3.84 -3.64
C LEU A 1 -11.50 4.35 -3.14
N LEU A 2 -12.54 4.44 -3.99
CA LEU A 2 -13.91 4.83 -3.64
C LEU A 2 -14.60 3.81 -2.72
N ARG A 3 -14.14 3.72 -1.47
CA ARG A 3 -14.61 2.84 -0.39
C ARG A 3 -14.44 3.59 0.93
N PRO A 4 -15.23 3.30 1.97
CA PRO A 4 -15.10 3.97 3.27
C PRO A 4 -13.92 3.43 4.10
N ILE A 5 -12.70 3.60 3.61
CA ILE A 5 -11.47 3.05 4.23
C ILE A 5 -10.65 4.06 5.05
N TYR A 6 -11.05 5.34 5.05
CA TYR A 6 -10.21 6.43 5.53
C TYR A 6 -10.24 6.65 7.05
N LYS A 7 -11.19 6.05 7.78
CA LYS A 7 -11.30 6.25 9.24
C LYS A 7 -10.02 5.86 9.98
N LYS A 8 -9.35 4.78 9.56
CA LYS A 8 -8.12 4.29 10.19
C LYS A 8 -6.90 5.17 9.92
N THR A 9 -6.92 6.02 8.89
CA THR A 9 -5.78 6.91 8.57
C THR A 9 -5.78 8.18 9.42
N ALA A 10 -6.88 8.50 10.11
CA ALA A 10 -7.04 9.75 10.87
C ALA A 10 -6.15 9.85 12.13
N ALA A 11 -5.54 8.74 12.56
CA ALA A 11 -4.62 8.70 13.70
C ALA A 11 -3.45 7.76 13.37
N TYR A 12 -2.32 7.98 14.04
CA TYR A 12 -1.10 7.17 13.90
C TYR A 12 -0.48 7.16 12.49
N GLY A 13 -0.81 8.16 11.67
CA GLY A 13 -0.24 8.34 10.34
C GLY A 13 -0.90 7.51 9.24
N HIS A 14 -0.68 7.96 7.99
CA HIS A 14 -1.20 7.35 6.77
C HIS A 14 -0.29 6.25 6.19
N PHE A 15 0.99 6.26 6.56
CA PHE A 15 2.03 5.44 5.95
C PHE A 15 2.73 4.52 6.94
N GLY A 16 3.38 3.47 6.44
CA GLY A 16 4.19 2.55 7.24
C GLY A 16 3.37 1.57 8.08
N ARG A 17 2.08 1.42 7.77
CA ARG A 17 1.14 0.56 8.50
C ARG A 17 0.54 -0.47 7.55
N GLU A 18 0.85 -1.75 7.76
CA GLU A 18 0.34 -2.84 6.93
C GLU A 18 -1.10 -3.23 7.32
N GLU A 19 -2.06 -2.35 7.02
CA GLU A 19 -3.49 -2.60 7.18
C GLU A 19 -4.08 -3.13 5.85
N PRO A 20 -5.02 -4.10 5.87
CA PRO A 20 -5.66 -4.62 4.65
C PRO A 20 -6.32 -3.54 3.77
N GLU A 21 -6.81 -2.46 4.39
CA GLU A 21 -7.44 -1.34 3.72
C GLU A 21 -6.45 -0.39 3.02
N PHE A 22 -5.20 -0.36 3.46
CA PHE A 22 -4.17 0.56 2.99
C PHE A 22 -3.46 -0.01 1.77
N THR A 23 -4.18 -0.01 0.65
CA THR A 23 -3.70 -0.61 -0.59
C THR A 23 -2.41 0.00 -1.14
N TRP A 24 -2.05 1.20 -0.71
CA TRP A 24 -0.81 1.91 -1.09
C TRP A 24 0.44 1.40 -0.38
N GLU A 25 0.30 0.70 0.75
CA GLU A 25 1.44 0.07 1.44
C GLU A 25 1.84 -1.27 0.81
N ARG A 26 1.02 -1.80 -0.10
CA ARG A 26 1.28 -3.08 -0.74
C ARG A 26 2.49 -2.99 -1.67
N LYS A 27 3.39 -3.96 -1.52
CA LYS A 27 4.58 -4.17 -2.37
C LYS A 27 4.35 -5.24 -3.45
N ASP A 28 3.11 -5.41 -3.87
CA ASP A 28 2.66 -6.44 -4.82
C ASP A 28 3.32 -6.32 -6.20
N LYS A 29 3.78 -5.12 -6.58
CA LYS A 29 4.49 -4.89 -7.85
C LYS A 29 6.00 -5.11 -7.82
N VAL A 30 6.60 -5.45 -6.67
CA VAL A 30 8.07 -5.55 -6.54
C VAL A 30 8.66 -6.57 -7.52
N ALA A 31 8.09 -7.76 -7.63
CA ALA A 31 8.61 -8.80 -8.52
C ALA A 31 8.55 -8.36 -10.00
N THR A 32 7.43 -7.78 -10.43
CA THR A 32 7.26 -7.25 -11.80
C THR A 32 8.29 -6.17 -12.10
N LEU A 33 8.53 -5.24 -11.17
CA LEU A 33 9.49 -4.16 -11.36
C LEU A 33 10.94 -4.67 -11.42
N LYS A 34 11.31 -5.64 -10.59
CA LYS A 34 12.64 -6.27 -10.64
C LYS A 34 12.87 -6.96 -11.99
N GLY A 35 11.91 -7.77 -12.43
CA GLY A 35 11.98 -8.44 -13.73
C GLY A 35 12.07 -7.45 -14.91
N ALA A 36 11.30 -6.36 -14.87
CA ALA A 36 11.36 -5.31 -15.90
C ALA A 36 12.69 -4.55 -15.91
N ALA A 37 13.36 -4.43 -14.76
CA ALA A 37 14.67 -3.81 -14.63
C ALA A 37 15.85 -4.76 -14.95
N GLY A 38 15.59 -6.05 -15.16
CA GLY A 38 16.63 -7.07 -15.35
C GLY A 38 17.39 -7.43 -14.07
N LEU A 39 16.76 -7.24 -12.91
CA LEU A 39 17.29 -7.54 -11.57
C LEU A 39 16.72 -8.83 -10.96
#